data_AF-A0A0U3CI36-F1
#
_entry.id   AF-A0A0U3CI36-F1
#
_cell.length_a   1.000
_cell.length_b   1.000
_cell.length_c   1.000
_cell.angle_alpha   90.00
_cell.angle_beta   90.00
_cell.angle_gamma   90.00
#
_symmetry.space_group_name_H-M   'P 1'
#
loop_
_entity.id
_entity.type
_entity.pdbx_description
1 polymer ?
#
loop_
_entity_poly.entity_id
_entity_poly.type
_entity_poly.pdbx_seq_one_letter_code
_entity_poly.pdbx_strand_id
1 'polypeptide(L)' 'MNCLNCTTCESDCQLKEVDTPSLFCMNCQPSEAPCLKICPNNAIEVLGGAITINEKKCDRCKECVEVCPIRAIHI' A
#
# COMPACT_ATOMS: atom_id res chain seq x y z
N MET A 1 28.57 23.04 17.07
CA MET A 1 29.35 22.03 16.34
C MET A 1 29.52 20.81 17.24
N ASN A 2 28.64 19.82 17.10
CA ASN A 2 28.85 18.47 17.62
C ASN A 2 28.58 17.50 16.46
N CYS A 3 29.60 16.75 16.05
CA CYS A 3 29.52 15.66 15.09
C CYS A 3 29.38 14.33 15.85
N LEU A 4 28.41 13.49 15.49
CA LEU A 4 28.18 12.21 16.18
C LEU A 4 28.53 10.94 15.36
N ASN A 5 28.96 11.03 14.08
CA ASN A 5 29.56 9.92 13.27
C ASN A 5 29.62 10.20 11.74
N CYS A 6 30.57 9.62 11.00
CA CYS A 6 31.91 10.17 10.72
C CYS A 6 32.66 9.30 9.69
N THR A 7 32.39 9.40 8.38
CA THR A 7 33.30 8.76 7.39
C THR A 7 33.62 9.49 6.10
N THR A 8 32.87 10.50 5.65
CA THR A 8 33.39 11.40 4.60
C THR A 8 32.54 12.67 4.49
N CYS A 9 33.07 13.78 4.99
CA CYS A 9 32.51 15.10 4.72
C CYS A 9 33.12 15.63 3.42
N GLU A 10 32.46 15.38 2.28
CA GLU A 10 32.67 16.16 1.06
C GLU A 10 31.36 16.84 0.67
N SER A 11 31.23 18.06 1.18
CA SER A 11 30.57 19.24 0.57
C SER A 11 29.11 19.23 0.15
N ASP A 12 28.41 18.11 0.00
CA ASP A 12 27.00 18.11 -0.42
C ASP A 12 26.23 16.98 0.25
N CYS A 13 25.95 17.17 1.54
CA CYS A 13 25.02 16.34 2.30
C CYS A 13 23.59 16.62 1.82
N GLN A 14 23.22 16.06 0.67
CA GLN A 14 21.82 15.92 0.26
C GLN A 14 21.35 14.53 0.67
N LEU A 15 21.10 14.33 1.96
CA LEU A 15 20.07 13.38 2.34
C LEU A 15 18.76 13.93 1.78
N LYS A 16 18.44 13.57 0.53
CA LYS A 16 17.05 13.50 0.12
C LYS A 16 16.47 12.34 0.90
N GLU A 17 16.07 12.63 2.13
CA GLU A 17 15.09 11.81 2.82
C GLU A 17 13.92 11.68 1.85
N VAL A 18 13.78 10.50 1.25
CA VAL A 18 12.57 10.14 0.53
C VAL A 18 11.54 9.89 1.63
N ASP A 19 11.02 10.99 2.18
CA ASP A 19 9.92 11.02 3.15
C ASP A 19 8.59 10.75 2.42
N THR A 20 8.59 9.77 1.50
CA THR A 20 7.34 9.27 0.92
C THR A 20 6.85 8.16 1.83
N PRO A 21 5.71 8.34 2.53
CA PRO A 21 5.17 7.27 3.34
C PRO A 21 4.95 6.05 2.44
N SER A 22 5.50 4.91 2.86
CA SER A 22 5.30 3.65 2.17
C SER A 22 3.84 3.24 2.36
N LEU A 23 3.04 3.44 1.31
CA LEU A 23 1.61 3.13 1.32
C LEU A 23 1.42 1.62 1.14
N PHE A 24 0.79 0.99 2.12
CA PHE A 24 0.44 -0.43 2.10
C PHE A 24 -1.03 -0.62 2.46
N CYS A 25 -1.58 -1.80 2.14
CA CYS A 25 -2.95 -2.15 2.50
C CYS A 25 -3.11 -2.09 4.03
N MET A 26 -4.09 -1.33 4.51
CA MET A 26 -4.36 -1.18 5.95
C MET A 26 -5.19 -2.34 6.54
N ASN A 27 -5.62 -3.32 5.74
CA ASN A 27 -6.51 -4.40 6.17
C ASN A 27 -7.76 -3.87 6.89
N CYS A 28 -8.49 -2.98 6.23
CA CYS A 28 -9.72 -2.39 6.75
C CYS A 28 -10.71 -3.47 7.25
N GLN A 29 -11.57 -3.11 8.21
CA GLN A 29 -12.63 -4.01 8.65
C GLN A 29 -13.52 -4.42 7.46
N PRO A 30 -14.01 -5.68 7.39
CA PRO A 30 -14.74 -6.15 6.21
C PRO A 30 -16.03 -5.36 5.91
N SER A 31 -16.68 -4.83 6.96
CA SER A 31 -17.85 -3.95 6.86
C SER A 31 -17.53 -2.57 6.27
N GLU A 32 -16.28 -2.13 6.35
CA GLU A 32 -15.83 -0.79 5.96
C GLU A 32 -14.90 -0.79 4.75
N ALA A 33 -14.43 -1.95 4.30
CA ALA A 33 -13.55 -2.08 3.15
C ALA A 33 -14.34 -1.91 1.82
N PRO A 34 -14.19 -0.80 1.10
CA PRO A 34 -14.91 -0.57 -0.16
C PRO A 34 -14.46 -1.54 -1.26
N CYS A 35 -13.19 -1.97 -1.23
CA CYS A 35 -12.63 -2.92 -2.20
C CYS A 35 -13.35 -4.29 -2.16
N LEU A 36 -13.78 -4.75 -0.98
CA LEU A 36 -14.57 -5.98 -0.83
C LEU A 36 -15.98 -5.83 -1.43
N LYS A 37 -16.58 -4.64 -1.30
CA LYS A 37 -17.97 -4.40 -1.73
C LYS A 37 -18.10 -4.19 -3.23
N ILE A 38 -17.09 -3.58 -3.87
CA ILE A 38 -17.16 -3.24 -5.29
C ILE A 38 -16.77 -4.41 -6.20
N CYS A 39 -15.98 -5.38 -5.72
CA CYS A 39 -15.40 -6.40 -6.59
C CYS A 39 -16.49 -7.29 -7.23
N PRO A 40 -16.74 -7.19 -8.56
CA PRO A 40 -17.85 -7.91 -9.20
C PRO A 40 -17.62 -9.43 -9.20
N ASN A 41 -16.36 -9.84 -9.26
CA ASN A 41 -15.97 -11.26 -9.30
C ASN A 41 -15.78 -11.87 -7.91
N ASN A 42 -16.02 -11.12 -6.82
CA ASN A 42 -15.71 -11.53 -5.46
C ASN A 42 -14.29 -12.11 -5.33
N ALA A 43 -13.33 -11.46 -6.02
CA ALA A 43 -11.93 -11.88 -6.04
C ALA A 43 -11.18 -11.43 -4.78
N ILE A 44 -11.70 -10.47 -4.02
CA ILE A 44 -11.08 -9.99 -2.79
C ILE A 44 -11.72 -10.70 -1.60
N GLU A 45 -10.90 -11.33 -0.77
CA GLU A 45 -11.32 -12.18 0.35
C GLU A 45 -10.57 -11.78 1.63
N VAL A 46 -11.14 -12.12 2.79
CA VAL A 46 -10.50 -11.87 4.10
C VAL A 46 -9.99 -13.20 4.66
N LEU A 47 -8.67 -13.36 4.69
CA LEU A 47 -8.01 -14.57 5.17
C LEU A 47 -7.18 -14.23 6.41
N GLY A 48 -7.55 -14.79 7.56
CA GLY A 48 -6.82 -14.55 8.82
C GLY A 48 -6.79 -13.07 9.25
N GLY A 49 -7.77 -12.27 8.83
CA GLY A 49 -7.83 -10.83 9.09
C GLY A 49 -7.08 -9.97 8.06
N ALA A 50 -6.40 -10.56 7.08
CA ALA A 50 -5.78 -9.83 5.98
C ALA A 50 -6.67 -9.83 4.74
N ILE A 51 -6.75 -8.69 4.07
CA ILE A 51 -7.42 -8.57 2.77
C ILE A 51 -6.49 -9.12 1.71
N THR A 52 -6.93 -10.16 1.01
CA THR A 52 -6.15 -10.89 0.01
C THR A 52 -6.89 -10.92 -1.33
N ILE A 53 -6.15 -10.86 -2.44
CA ILE A 53 -6.71 -10.95 -3.79
C ILE A 53 -6.50 -12.37 -4.31
N ASN A 54 -7.58 -12.99 -4.76
CA ASN A 54 -7.58 -14.27 -5.45
C ASN A 54 -7.32 -14.04 -6.95
N GLU A 55 -6.06 -14.18 -7.35
CA GLU A 55 -5.59 -14.02 -8.74
C GLU A 55 -6.35 -14.89 -9.76
N LYS A 56 -6.93 -16.03 -9.34
CA LYS A 56 -7.70 -16.89 -10.24
C LYS A 56 -9.10 -16.35 -10.55
N LYS A 57 -9.64 -15.53 -9.65
CA LYS A 57 -10.96 -14.87 -9.81
C LYS A 57 -10.83 -13.43 -10.32
N CYS A 58 -9.65 -12.81 -10.16
CA CYS A 58 -9.42 -11.44 -10.58
C CYS A 58 -9.31 -11.36 -12.11
N ASP A 59 -10.16 -10.54 -12.72
CA ASP A 59 -10.16 -10.24 -14.16
C ASP A 59 -9.44 -8.92 -14.49
N ARG A 60 -8.83 -8.27 -13.48
CA ARG A 60 -8.15 -6.98 -13.60
C ARG A 60 -9.06 -5.84 -14.07
N CYS A 61 -10.33 -5.84 -13.65
CA CYS A 61 -11.26 -4.73 -13.87
C CYS A 61 -10.85 -3.39 -13.22
N LYS A 62 -9.93 -3.41 -12.24
CA LYS A 62 -9.37 -2.24 -11.51
C LYS A 62 -10.33 -1.43 -10.64
N GLU A 63 -11.60 -1.84 -10.52
CA GLU A 63 -12.58 -1.13 -9.67
C GLU A 63 -12.13 -1.01 -8.20
N CYS A 64 -11.48 -2.04 -7.66
CA CYS A 64 -10.95 -2.01 -6.30
C CYS A 64 -9.82 -0.98 -6.08
N VAL A 65 -9.07 -0.63 -7.14
CA VAL A 65 -8.00 0.38 -7.10
C VAL A 65 -8.61 1.78 -7.04
N GLU A 66 -9.70 2.01 -7.76
CA GLU A 66 -10.37 3.32 -7.82
C GLU A 66 -11.08 3.66 -6.50
N VAL A 67 -11.72 2.67 -5.87
CA VAL A 67 -12.45 2.90 -4.62
C VAL A 67 -11.55 2.92 -3.37
N CYS A 68 -10.28 2.54 -3.47
CA CYS A 68 -9.37 2.50 -2.33
C CYS A 68 -8.85 3.92 -2.03
N PRO A 69 -9.17 4.54 -0.86
CA PRO A 69 -8.82 5.94 -0.60
C PRO A 69 -7.30 6.19 -0.56
N ILE A 70 -6.54 5.19 -0.10
CA ILE A 70 -5.07 5.24 -0.01
C ILE A 70 -4.38 4.61 -1.22
N ARG A 71 -5.16 4.09 -2.19
CA ARG A 71 -4.67 3.46 -3.43
C ARG A 71 -3.57 2.42 -3.20
N ALA A 72 -3.71 1.62 -2.16
CA ALA A 72 -2.71 0.62 -1.77
C ALA A 72 -2.80 -0.71 -2.55
N ILE A 73 -3.72 -0.82 -3.52
CA ILE A 73 -3.96 -2.02 -4.31
C ILE A 73 -3.35 -1.83 -5.70
N HIS A 74 -2.61 -2.83 -6.17
CA HIS A 74 -2.01 -2.89 -7.51
C HIS A 74 -2.30 -4.25 -8.15
N ILE A 75 -2.80 -4.27 -9.39
CA ILE A 75 -3.24 -5.45 -10.17
C ILE A 75 -2.94 -5.28 -11.66
#